data_AF-A0A957G303-F1
#
_entry.id   AF-A0A957G303-F1
#
_cell.length_a   1.000
_cell.length_b   1.000
_cell.length_c   1.000
_cell.angle_alpha   90.00
_cell.angle_beta   90.00
_cell.angle_gamma   90.00
#
_symmetry.space_group_name_H-M   'P 1'
#
loop_
_entity.id
_entity.type
_entity.pdbx_description
1 polymer ?
#
loop_
_entity_poly.entity_id
_entity_poly.type
_entity_poly.pdbx_seq_one_letter_code
_entity_poly.pdbx_strand_id
1 'polypeptide(L)'
;MQLRPLEFQPLRRGPEALLLLRDPLQLSEQRLLLPQALAPVLAACQRGVPAAQLAECWPDDLGPPAVDDLLDQLDGAHLLANERAAQARATQTAAFRQLPARPLAHAGRLYPAKANLLADLFARRLAAAGDTASDQPCRGLLSPHL
;
A
#
# COMPACT_ATOMS: atom_id res chain seq x y z
N MET A 1 -17.59 11.76 3.91
CA MET A 1 -16.30 11.46 3.26
C MET A 1 -15.95 10.02 3.53
N GLN A 2 -15.27 9.34 2.61
CA GLN A 2 -14.94 7.92 2.74
C GLN A 2 -13.44 7.69 2.55
N LEU A 3 -12.87 6.67 3.19
CA LEU A 3 -11.51 6.22 2.88
C LEU A 3 -11.47 5.50 1.52
N ARG A 4 -10.37 5.66 0.78
CA ARG A 4 -10.07 4.77 -0.35
C ARG A 4 -9.79 3.34 0.16
N PRO A 5 -9.72 2.33 -0.73
CA PRO A 5 -9.16 1.04 -0.37
C PRO A 5 -7.71 1.19 0.11
N LEU A 6 -7.48 0.87 1.39
CA LEU A 6 -6.20 0.95 2.07
C LEU A 6 -5.90 -0.38 2.77
N GLU A 7 -4.62 -0.65 2.98
CA GLU A 7 -4.17 -1.76 3.81
C GLU A 7 -3.88 -1.24 5.23
N PHE A 8 -4.38 -1.97 6.23
CA PHE A 8 -4.18 -1.65 7.64
C PHE A 8 -3.29 -2.71 8.27
N GLN A 9 -2.10 -2.32 8.69
CA GLN A 9 -1.14 -3.22 9.30
C GLN A 9 -1.00 -2.90 10.79
N PRO A 10 -1.41 -3.81 11.70
CA PRO A 10 -1.15 -3.62 13.11
C PRO A 10 0.35 -3.76 13.39
N LEU A 11 0.84 -2.89 14.27
CA LEU A 11 2.23 -2.82 14.70
C LEU A 11 2.27 -2.70 16.22
N ARG A 12 3.35 -3.19 16.83
CA ARG A 12 3.66 -2.87 18.23
C ARG A 12 5.01 -2.19 18.30
N ARG A 13 5.07 -1.05 18.99
CA ARG A 13 6.31 -0.33 19.29
C ARG A 13 6.43 -0.18 20.79
N GLY A 14 7.04 -1.17 21.44
CA GLY A 14 7.07 -1.26 22.89
C GLY A 14 5.65 -1.49 23.46
N PRO A 15 5.19 -0.68 24.43
CA PRO A 15 3.83 -0.81 24.97
C PRO A 15 2.75 -0.28 24.01
N GLU A 16 3.13 0.51 23.00
CA GLU A 16 2.17 1.17 22.11
C GLU A 16 1.70 0.22 21.00
N ALA A 17 0.38 0.07 20.91
CA ALA A 17 -0.28 -0.58 19.79
C ALA A 17 -0.63 0.46 18.73
N LEU A 18 -0.06 0.29 17.53
CA LEU A 18 -0.14 1.24 16.43
C LEU A 18 -0.75 0.58 15.20
N LEU A 19 -1.32 1.38 14.32
CA LEU A 19 -1.87 0.98 13.04
C LEU A 19 -1.17 1.76 11.93
N LEU A 20 -0.45 1.05 11.07
CA LEU A 20 0.11 1.63 9.85
C LEU A 20 -0.92 1.56 8.74
N LEU A 21 -1.23 2.71 8.16
CA LEU A 21 -2.03 2.83 6.96
C LEU A 21 -1.09 2.79 5.76
N ARG A 22 -1.25 1.79 4.89
CA ARG A 22 -0.51 1.67 3.64
C ARG A 22 -1.44 1.98 2.48
N ASP A 23 -1.00 2.89 1.61
CA ASP A 23 -1.65 3.14 0.33
C ASP A 23 -1.07 2.20 -0.73
N PRO A 24 -1.85 1.24 -1.25
CA PRO A 24 -1.39 0.35 -2.32
C PRO A 24 -1.04 1.12 -3.60
N LEU A 25 -1.68 2.27 -3.83
CA LEU A 25 -1.45 3.10 -5.01
C LEU A 25 -0.26 4.04 -4.86
N GLN A 26 0.29 4.20 -3.66
CA GLN A 26 1.43 5.09 -3.36
C GLN A 26 1.24 6.50 -3.95
N LEU A 27 0.03 7.08 -3.79
CA LEU A 27 -0.27 8.43 -4.26
C LEU A 27 0.51 9.51 -3.49
N SER A 28 0.98 9.16 -2.29
CA SER A 28 1.86 9.96 -1.44
C SER A 28 2.99 9.09 -0.88
N GLU A 29 4.15 9.70 -0.64
CA GLU A 29 5.27 9.08 0.08
C GLU A 29 5.04 9.08 1.61
N GLN A 30 4.03 9.81 2.08
CA GLN A 30 3.69 9.88 3.49
C GLN A 30 3.19 8.53 4.01
N ARG A 31 3.66 8.14 5.19
CA ARG A 31 3.19 6.98 5.92
C ARG A 31 2.52 7.46 7.19
N LEU A 32 1.26 7.08 7.38
CA LEU A 32 0.53 7.41 8.60
C LEU A 32 0.59 6.23 9.56
N LEU A 33 1.15 6.50 10.74
CA LEU A 33 1.02 5.65 11.92
C LEU A 33 0.02 6.31 12.87
N LEU A 34 -1.02 5.57 13.24
CA LEU A 34 -2.05 6.04 14.15
C LEU A 34 -2.11 5.12 15.38
N PRO A 35 -2.51 5.61 16.56
CA PRO A 35 -2.86 4.74 17.67
C PRO A 35 -3.91 3.71 17.23
N GLN A 36 -3.74 2.44 17.62
CA GLN A 36 -4.70 1.39 17.27
C GLN A 36 -6.11 1.68 17.81
N ALA A 37 -6.21 2.44 18.90
CA ALA A 37 -7.48 2.90 19.46
C ALA A 37 -8.33 3.68 18.45
N LEU A 38 -7.75 4.35 17.45
CA LEU A 38 -8.50 5.06 16.38
C LEU A 38 -9.14 4.13 15.34
N ALA A 39 -8.96 2.80 15.43
CA ALA A 39 -9.56 1.85 14.49
C ALA A 39 -11.08 2.01 14.30
N PRO A 40 -11.92 2.28 15.33
CA PRO A 40 -13.35 2.53 15.16
C PRO A 40 -13.66 3.76 14.32
N VAL A 41 -12.91 4.86 14.53
CA VAL A 41 -13.02 6.09 13.73
C VAL A 41 -12.70 5.80 12.26
N LEU A 42 -11.61 5.07 12.01
CA LEU A 42 -11.22 4.67 10.65
C LEU A 42 -12.26 3.74 10.01
N ALA A 43 -12.84 2.81 10.75
CA ALA A 43 -13.92 1.96 10.27
C ALA A 43 -15.19 2.77 9.93
N ALA A 44 -15.50 3.81 10.72
CA ALA A 44 -16.58 4.75 10.40
C ALA A 44 -16.29 5.51 9.10
N CYS A 45 -15.05 5.98 8.90
CA CYS A 45 -14.63 6.58 7.64
C CYS A 45 -14.71 5.60 6.46
N GLN A 46 -14.37 4.32 6.64
CA GLN A 46 -14.52 3.30 5.57
C GLN A 46 -15.99 3.11 5.17
N ARG A 47 -16.92 3.22 6.13
CA ARG A 47 -18.36 3.16 5.88
C ARG A 47 -18.95 4.45 5.32
N GLY A 48 -18.16 5.53 5.23
CA GLY A 48 -18.60 6.83 4.72
C GLY A 48 -19.43 7.64 5.72
N VAL A 49 -19.28 7.37 7.03
CA VAL A 49 -19.96 8.14 8.09
C VAL A 49 -19.63 9.64 7.96
N PRO A 50 -20.61 10.55 8.14
CA PRO A 50 -20.35 11.99 8.09
C PRO A 50 -19.33 12.44 9.14
N ALA A 51 -18.49 13.44 8.80
CA ALA A 51 -17.44 13.94 9.69
C ALA A 51 -17.97 14.37 11.07
N ALA A 52 -19.15 15.02 11.10
CA ALA A 52 -19.80 15.46 12.33
C ALA A 52 -20.15 14.32 13.31
N GLN A 53 -20.24 13.08 12.83
CA GLN A 53 -20.56 11.89 13.65
C GLN A 53 -19.30 11.09 14.03
N LEU A 54 -18.12 11.44 13.50
CA LEU A 54 -16.89 10.69 13.80
C LEU A 54 -16.42 10.86 15.24
N ALA A 55 -16.76 11.98 15.88
CA ALA A 55 -16.47 12.24 17.28
C ALA A 55 -17.12 11.19 18.22
N GLU A 56 -18.27 10.63 17.82
CA GLU A 56 -18.96 9.56 18.58
C GLU A 56 -18.19 8.25 18.59
N CYS A 57 -17.28 8.05 17.62
CA CYS A 57 -16.41 6.88 17.55
C CYS A 57 -15.03 7.14 18.19
N TRP A 58 -14.81 8.33 18.75
CA TRP A 58 -13.51 8.73 19.28
C TRP A 58 -13.21 8.01 20.60
N PRO A 59 -12.00 7.49 20.81
CA PRO A 59 -11.65 6.82 22.05
C PRO A 59 -11.49 7.81 23.22
N ASP A 60 -12.12 7.52 24.36
CA ASP A 60 -12.05 8.37 25.56
C ASP A 60 -10.62 8.54 26.10
N ASP A 61 -9.76 7.53 25.89
CA ASP A 61 -8.38 7.49 26.36
C ASP A 61 -7.42 8.35 25.52
N LEU A 62 -7.84 8.83 24.35
CA LEU A 62 -7.06 9.72 23.48
C LEU A 62 -7.35 11.20 23.72
N GLY A 63 -8.16 11.54 24.73
CA GLY A 63 -8.54 12.92 25.01
C GLY A 63 -9.62 13.45 24.05
N PRO A 64 -9.78 14.78 23.94
CA PRO A 64 -10.86 15.36 23.15
C PRO A 64 -10.74 14.97 21.66
N PRO A 65 -11.86 14.78 20.96
CA PRO A 65 -11.84 14.41 19.54
C PRO A 65 -11.13 15.46 18.68
N ALA A 66 -10.07 15.05 18.00
CA ALA A 66 -9.35 15.85 17.01
C ALA A 66 -9.69 15.38 15.59
N VAL A 67 -10.99 15.40 15.27
CA VAL A 67 -11.54 14.85 14.01
C VAL A 67 -11.00 15.60 12.80
N ASP A 68 -10.98 16.93 12.85
CA ASP A 68 -10.53 17.75 11.72
C ASP A 68 -9.04 17.53 11.43
N ASP A 69 -8.18 17.53 12.46
CA ASP A 69 -6.75 17.25 12.32
C ASP A 69 -6.49 15.85 11.72
N LEU A 70 -7.29 14.85 12.12
CA LEU A 70 -7.20 13.51 11.55
C LEU A 70 -7.60 13.51 10.08
N LEU A 71 -8.72 14.15 9.73
CA LEU A 71 -9.21 14.21 8.35
C LEU A 71 -8.24 14.99 7.45
N ASP A 72 -7.66 16.08 7.93
CA ASP A 72 -6.66 16.88 7.21
C ASP A 72 -5.40 16.07 6.93
N GLN A 73 -4.92 15.27 7.89
CA GLN A 73 -3.80 14.36 7.68
C GLN A 73 -4.12 13.26 6.66
N LEU A 74 -5.32 12.68 6.72
CA LEU A 74 -5.79 11.68 5.77
C LEU A 74 -5.93 12.27 4.35
N ASP A 75 -6.45 13.49 4.21
CA ASP A 75 -6.57 14.17 2.92
C ASP A 75 -5.22 14.60 2.35
N GLY A 76 -4.35 15.15 3.19
CA GLY A 76 -2.99 15.53 2.84
C GLY A 76 -2.18 14.36 2.28
N ALA A 77 -2.41 13.16 2.81
CA ALA A 77 -1.82 11.90 2.34
C ALA A 77 -2.59 11.25 1.17
N HIS A 78 -3.62 11.91 0.62
CA HIS A 78 -4.47 11.41 -0.47
C HIS A 78 -5.21 10.10 -0.13
N LEU A 79 -5.52 9.84 1.13
CA LEU A 79 -6.13 8.59 1.59
C LEU A 79 -7.66 8.62 1.55
N LEU A 80 -8.26 9.82 1.48
CA LEU A 80 -9.70 10.01 1.32
C LEU A 80 -10.12 9.88 -0.14
N ALA A 81 -11.29 9.30 -0.36
CA ALA A 81 -11.93 9.18 -1.67
C ALA A 81 -12.61 10.51 -2.03
N ASN A 82 -11.82 11.46 -2.54
CA ASN A 82 -12.25 12.79 -2.95
C ASN A 82 -11.57 13.24 -4.25
N GLU A 83 -11.90 14.45 -4.69
CA GLU A 83 -11.35 15.05 -5.92
C GLU A 83 -9.83 15.20 -5.87
N ARG A 84 -9.27 15.56 -4.70
CA ARG A 84 -7.83 15.73 -4.51
C ARG A 84 -7.08 14.43 -4.80
N ALA A 85 -7.50 13.31 -4.19
CA ALA A 85 -6.91 12.00 -4.44
C ALA A 85 -7.18 11.50 -5.87
N ALA A 86 -8.36 11.78 -6.43
CA ALA A 86 -8.68 11.42 -7.81
C ALA A 86 -7.76 12.12 -8.82
N GLN A 87 -7.48 13.41 -8.62
CA GLN A 87 -6.59 14.20 -9.46
C GLN A 87 -5.13 13.74 -9.33
N ALA A 88 -4.67 13.44 -8.10
CA ALA A 88 -3.34 12.88 -7.88
C ALA A 88 -3.15 11.55 -8.63
N ARG A 89 -4.12 10.64 -8.52
CA ARG A 89 -4.12 9.36 -9.25
C ARG A 89 -4.12 9.55 -10.76
N ALA A 90 -4.97 10.43 -11.29
CA ALA A 90 -5.04 10.71 -12.72
C ALA A 90 -3.69 11.23 -13.25
N THR A 91 -3.05 12.13 -12.50
CA THR A 91 -1.76 12.73 -12.83
C THR A 91 -0.65 11.68 -12.86
N GLN A 92 -0.52 10.87 -11.80
CA GLN A 92 0.47 9.78 -11.76
C GLN A 92 0.23 8.73 -12.84
N THR A 93 -1.03 8.39 -13.13
CA THR A 93 -1.39 7.43 -14.18
C THR A 93 -1.01 7.96 -15.57
N ALA A 94 -1.27 9.25 -15.85
CA ALA A 94 -0.89 9.88 -17.10
C ALA A 94 0.63 9.90 -17.27
N ALA A 95 1.37 10.30 -16.22
CA ALA A 95 2.83 10.28 -16.23
C ALA A 95 3.39 8.87 -16.48
N PHE A 96 2.85 7.86 -15.78
CA PHE A 96 3.26 6.46 -15.96
C PHE A 96 3.02 5.97 -17.40
N ARG A 97 1.91 6.35 -18.04
CA ARG A 97 1.58 5.98 -19.42
C ARG A 97 2.48 6.64 -20.47
N GLN A 98 3.08 7.78 -20.14
CA GLN A 98 3.99 8.50 -21.04
C GLN A 98 5.44 8.01 -20.96
N LEU A 99 5.76 7.10 -20.04
CA LEU A 99 7.11 6.55 -19.93
C LEU A 99 7.48 5.75 -21.19
N PRO A 100 8.69 5.93 -21.75
CA PRO A 100 9.13 5.23 -22.96
C PRO A 100 9.22 3.71 -22.75
N ALA A 101 9.45 3.28 -21.52
CA ALA A 101 9.41 1.89 -21.10
C ALA A 101 8.90 1.80 -19.66
N ARG A 102 8.26 0.67 -19.33
CA ARG A 102 7.77 0.44 -17.97
C ARG A 102 8.94 0.14 -17.03
N PRO A 103 9.11 0.89 -15.93
CA PRO A 103 10.16 0.62 -14.96
C PRO A 103 9.92 -0.72 -14.28
N LEU A 104 11.02 -1.43 -14.02
CA LEU A 104 11.02 -2.67 -13.27
C LEU A 104 10.73 -2.38 -11.78
N ALA A 105 9.47 -2.44 -11.38
CA ALA A 105 9.00 -2.00 -10.04
C ALA A 105 9.70 -2.67 -8.84
N HIS A 106 10.32 -3.83 -9.06
CA HIS A 106 11.00 -4.60 -8.01
C HIS A 106 12.54 -4.59 -8.14
N ALA A 107 13.07 -3.98 -9.21
CA ALA A 107 14.51 -3.82 -9.38
C ALA A 107 15.08 -2.99 -8.22
N GLY A 108 16.18 -3.47 -7.64
CA GLY A 108 16.82 -2.88 -6.46
C GLY A 108 16.14 -3.21 -5.13
N ARG A 109 14.94 -3.81 -5.14
CA ARG A 109 14.22 -4.24 -3.93
C ARG A 109 14.24 -5.75 -3.75
N LEU A 110 13.72 -6.49 -4.74
CA LEU A 110 13.62 -7.95 -4.69
C LEU A 110 14.68 -8.64 -5.54
N TYR A 111 15.20 -7.96 -6.56
CA TYR A 111 16.28 -8.44 -7.40
C TYR A 111 17.19 -7.30 -7.83
N PRO A 112 18.44 -7.59 -8.26
CA PRO A 112 19.38 -6.56 -8.66
C PRO A 112 18.85 -5.69 -9.81
N ALA A 113 19.02 -4.37 -9.70
CA ALA A 113 18.66 -3.45 -10.77
C ALA A 113 19.64 -3.48 -11.96
N LYS A 114 20.89 -3.92 -11.73
CA LYS A 114 21.92 -4.00 -12.76
C LYS A 114 21.75 -5.28 -13.57
N ALA A 115 21.72 -5.15 -14.90
CA ALA A 115 21.44 -6.25 -15.82
C ALA A 115 22.42 -7.42 -15.67
N ASN A 116 23.72 -7.17 -15.50
CA ASN A 116 24.72 -8.21 -15.31
C ASN A 116 24.47 -9.00 -14.00
N LEU A 117 24.21 -8.31 -12.90
CA LEU A 117 23.92 -8.94 -11.61
C LEU A 117 22.62 -9.75 -11.63
N LEU A 118 21.62 -9.27 -12.39
CA LEU A 118 20.38 -9.98 -12.60
C LEU A 118 20.58 -11.25 -13.43
N ALA A 119 21.36 -11.17 -14.52
CA ALA A 119 21.72 -12.32 -15.34
C ALA A 119 22.46 -13.39 -14.53
N ASP A 120 23.44 -12.99 -13.72
CA ASP A 120 24.18 -13.89 -12.85
C ASP A 120 23.26 -14.56 -11.81
N LEU A 121 22.31 -13.81 -11.25
CA LEU A 121 21.31 -14.36 -10.33
C LEU A 121 20.44 -15.42 -10.99
N PHE A 122 19.96 -15.17 -12.21
CA PHE A 122 19.18 -16.15 -12.95
C PHE A 122 20.00 -17.37 -13.36
N ALA A 123 21.24 -17.20 -13.83
CA ALA A 123 22.13 -18.30 -14.18
C ALA A 123 22.38 -19.22 -12.97
N ARG A 124 22.65 -18.64 -11.80
CA ARG A 124 22.82 -19.42 -10.55
C ARG A 124 21.53 -20.16 -10.15
N ARG A 125 20.37 -19.51 -10.26
CA ARG A 125 19.07 -20.12 -9.95
C ARG A 125 18.76 -21.29 -10.88
N LEU A 126 19.02 -21.14 -12.18
CA LEU A 126 18.81 -22.18 -13.17
C LEU A 126 19.74 -23.37 -12.95
N ALA A 127 21.03 -23.12 -12.69
CA ALA A 127 21.99 -24.17 -12.37
C ALA A 127 21.60 -24.95 -11.11
N ALA A 128 21.05 -24.28 -10.10
CA ALA A 128 20.60 -24.91 -8.85
C ALA A 128 19.29 -25.69 -9.00
N ALA A 129 18.41 -25.30 -9.93
CA ALA A 129 17.15 -26.01 -10.19
C ALA A 129 17.37 -27.40 -10.81
N GLY A 130 18.53 -27.63 -11.42
CA GLY A 130 18.83 -28.86 -12.16
C GLY A 130 18.00 -28.98 -13.43
N ASP A 131 18.27 -30.02 -14.22
CA ASP A 131 17.51 -30.31 -15.44
C ASP A 131 16.35 -31.25 -15.11
N THR A 132 15.16 -30.71 -14.89
CA THR A 132 13.92 -31.50 -14.85
C THR A 132 13.32 -31.52 -16.25
N ALA A 133 14.03 -32.15 -17.19
CA ALA A 133 13.50 -32.40 -18.51
C ALA A 133 12.39 -33.45 -18.41
N SER A 134 11.19 -33.09 -18.87
CA SER A 134 10.10 -34.04 -19.09
C SER A 134 9.88 -34.13 -20.60
N ASP A 135 9.86 -35.36 -21.12
CA ASP A 135 9.54 -35.62 -22.54
C ASP A 135 8.04 -35.41 -22.83
N GLN A 136 7.22 -35.12 -21.81
CA GLN A 136 5.83 -34.80 -22.02
C GLN A 136 5.65 -33.34 -22.45
N PRO A 137 4.82 -33.07 -23.47
CA PRO A 137 4.58 -31.70 -23.94
C PRO A 137 4.00 -30.85 -22.81
N CYS A 138 4.70 -29.77 -22.43
CA CYS A 138 4.20 -28.79 -21.49
C CYS A 138 3.00 -28.05 -22.09
N ARG A 139 1.81 -28.31 -21.56
CA ARG A 139 0.54 -27.70 -22.03
C ARG A 139 0.16 -26.43 -21.28
N GLY A 140 0.89 -26.07 -20.23
CA GLY A 140 0.63 -24.88 -19.43
C GLY A 140 1.60 -24.72 -18.26
N LEU A 141 1.76 -23.47 -17.82
CA LEU A 141 2.55 -23.09 -16.65
C LEU A 141 1.60 -22.59 -15.56
N LEU A 142 1.60 -23.24 -14.40
CA LEU A 142 0.95 -22.74 -13.20
C LEU A 142 2.03 -22.10 -12.31
N SER A 143 2.00 -20.78 -12.20
CA SER A 143 2.84 -20.05 -11.27
C SER A 143 1.99 -19.69 -10.06
N PRO A 144 2.09 -20.42 -8.92
CA PRO A 144 1.34 -20.06 -7.72
C PRO A 144 1.85 -18.72 -7.22
N HIS A 145 0.98 -17.71 -7.27
CA HIS A 145 1.18 -16.46 -6.54
C HIS A 145 0.59 -16.69 -5.15
N LEU A 146 1.45 -16.81 -4.14
CA LEU A 146 1.07 -16.75 -2.71
C LEU A 146 1.10 -15.30 -2.25
#